data_AF-I2B9D7-F1
#
_entry.id   AF-I2B9D7-F1
#
_cell.length_a   1.000
_cell.length_b   1.000
_cell.length_c   1.000
_cell.angle_alpha   90.00
_cell.angle_beta   90.00
_cell.angle_gamma   90.00
#
_symmetry.space_group_name_H-M   'P 1'
#
loop_
_entity.id
_entity.type
_entity.pdbx_description
1 polymer ?
#
loop_
_entity_poly.entity_id
_entity_poly.type
_entity_poly.pdbx_seq_one_letter_code
_entity_poly.pdbx_strand_id
1 'polypeptide(L)' 'MIFWLADRWGEPDPSKIAALPADMLFHWRAYFLKQGIFHKPGSQVVAPVESSLAAGRSAIDEQCAAIMRVLM' A
#
# COMPACT_ATOMS: atom_id res chain seq x y z
N MET A 1 5.31 7.67 -7.95
CA MET A 1 4.78 6.53 -7.17
C MET A 1 5.54 5.25 -7.45
N ILE A 2 5.54 4.73 -8.68
CA ILE A 2 6.14 3.41 -9.02
C ILE A 2 7.61 3.31 -8.59
N PHE A 3 8.46 4.26 -8.96
CA PHE A 3 9.87 4.30 -8.54
C PHE A 3 10.06 4.36 -7.02
N TRP A 4 9.19 5.09 -6.31
CA TRP A 4 9.24 5.20 -4.86
C TRP A 4 8.86 3.88 -4.17
N LEU A 5 7.88 3.17 -4.74
CA LEU A 5 7.49 1.86 -4.26
C LEU A 5 8.58 0.81 -4.55
N ALA A 6 9.23 0.90 -5.72
CA ALA A 6 10.38 0.05 -6.07
C ALA A 6 11.55 0.23 -5.09
N ASP A 7 11.92 1.49 -4.80
CA ASP A 7 12.97 1.84 -3.84
C ASP A 7 12.63 1.33 -2.42
N ARG A 8 11.38 1.53 -1.96
CA ARG A 8 10.92 1.04 -0.66
C ARG A 8 10.93 -0.48 -0.54
N TRP A 9 10.75 -1.20 -1.64
CA TRP A 9 10.75 -2.66 -1.67
C TRP A 9 12.11 -3.26 -1.99
N GLY A 10 13.13 -2.43 -2.25
CA GLY A 10 14.43 -2.89 -2.69
C GLY A 10 14.41 -3.55 -4.07
N GLU A 11 13.38 -3.29 -4.89
CA GLU A 11 13.31 -3.78 -6.26
C GLU A 11 14.09 -2.85 -7.18
N PRO A 12 15.21 -3.29 -7.78
CA PRO A 12 16.05 -2.44 -8.62
C PRO A 12 15.38 -2.12 -9.97
N ASP A 13 14.43 -2.95 -10.41
CA ASP A 13 13.68 -2.74 -11.65
C ASP A 13 12.26 -2.22 -11.37
N PRO A 14 11.97 -0.94 -11.64
CA PRO A 14 10.64 -0.36 -11.44
C PRO A 14 9.59 -0.94 -12.41
N SER A 15 10.00 -1.61 -13.49
CA SER A 15 9.11 -2.24 -14.46
C SER A 15 8.34 -3.40 -13.82
N LYS A 16 8.97 -4.12 -12.88
CA LYS A 16 8.29 -5.18 -12.10
C LYS A 16 7.16 -4.62 -11.24
N ILE A 17 7.37 -3.44 -10.67
CA ILE A 17 6.32 -2.73 -9.91
C ILE A 17 5.23 -2.25 -10.86
N ALA A 18 5.59 -1.74 -12.05
CA ALA A 18 4.61 -1.33 -13.06
C ALA A 18 3.79 -2.51 -13.62
N ALA A 19 4.35 -3.73 -13.59
CA ALA A 19 3.68 -4.95 -14.03
C ALA A 19 2.66 -5.49 -13.00
N LEU A 20 2.60 -4.93 -11.79
CA LEU A 20 1.59 -5.31 -10.81
C LEU A 20 0.18 -5.02 -11.34
N PRO A 21 -0.83 -5.80 -10.91
CA PRO A 21 -2.22 -5.53 -11.27
C PRO A 21 -2.62 -4.09 -10.96
N ALA A 22 -3.38 -3.49 -11.86
CA ALA A 22 -3.80 -2.09 -11.73
C ALA A 22 -4.51 -1.83 -10.38
N ASP A 23 -5.35 -2.77 -9.93
CA ASP A 23 -6.05 -2.69 -8.64
C ASP A 23 -5.09 -2.55 -7.45
N MET A 24 -3.96 -3.27 -7.50
CA MET A 24 -2.93 -3.20 -6.47
C MET A 24 -2.24 -1.83 -6.51
N LEU A 25 -1.90 -1.33 -7.69
CA LEU A 25 -1.31 0.00 -7.86
C LEU A 25 -2.26 1.11 -7.40
N PHE A 26 -3.57 0.97 -7.62
CA PHE A 26 -4.57 1.90 -7.13
C PHE A 26 -4.69 1.88 -5.60
N HIS A 27 -4.61 0.71 -4.96
CA HIS A 27 -4.59 0.61 -3.50
C HIS A 27 -3.37 1.33 -2.90
N TRP A 28 -2.19 1.09 -3.46
CA TRP A 28 -0.97 1.79 -3.02
C TRP A 28 -1.08 3.30 -3.23
N ARG A 29 -1.62 3.74 -4.37
CA ARG A 29 -1.88 5.16 -4.64
C ARG A 29 -2.80 5.78 -3.59
N ALA A 30 -3.90 5.11 -3.25
CA ALA A 30 -4.86 5.58 -2.25
C ALA A 30 -4.24 5.63 -0.84
N TYR A 31 -3.42 4.64 -0.49
CA TYR A 31 -2.68 4.61 0.76
C TYR A 31 -1.74 5.83 0.90
N PHE A 32 -0.97 6.14 -0.15
CA PHE A 32 -0.06 7.28 -0.13
C PHE A 32 -0.77 8.64 -0.16
N LEU A 33 -1.92 8.71 -0.82
CA LEU A 33 -2.80 9.89 -0.76
C LEU A 33 -3.30 10.12 0.66
N LYS A 34 -3.71 9.07 1.37
CA LYS A 34 -4.12 9.17 2.79
C LYS A 34 -2.98 9.57 3.70
N GLN A 35 -1.75 9.11 3.45
CA GLN A 35 -0.59 9.50 4.25
C GLN A 35 -0.05 10.90 3.95
N GLY A 36 -0.58 11.59 2.94
CA GLY A 36 -0.06 12.88 2.50
C GLY A 36 1.31 12.79 1.82
N ILE A 37 1.78 11.59 1.46
CA ILE A 37 3.05 11.38 0.76
C ILE A 37 2.93 11.84 -0.70
N PHE A 38 1.76 11.63 -1.32
CA PHE A 38 1.45 12.17 -2.63
C PHE A 38 0.23 13.08 -2.55
N HIS A 39 0.34 14.27 -3.12
CA HIS A 39 -0.82 15.13 -3.34
C HIS A 39 -1.50 14.76 -4.66
N LYS A 40 -2.83 14.68 -4.65
CA LYS A 40 -3.58 14.51 -5.90
C LYS A 40 -3.36 15.77 -6.75
N PRO A 41 -2.93 15.65 -8.01
CA PRO A 41 -2.83 16.81 -8.89
C PRO A 41 -4.24 17.40 -9.04
N GLY A 42 -4.45 18.59 -8.48
CA GLY A 42 -5.72 19.33 -8.51
C GLY A 42 -6.62 19.26 -7.27
N SER A 43 -6.24 18.61 -6.17
CA SER A 43 -7.11 18.56 -4.98
C SER A 43 -6.77 19.68 -3.99
N GLN A 44 -7.63 20.70 -3.96
CA GLN A 44 -7.73 21.61 -2.82
C GLN A 44 -8.08 20.82 -1.56
N VAL A 45 -7.55 21.32 -0.44
CA VAL A 45 -7.52 20.73 0.90
C VAL A 45 -8.93 20.35 1.37
N VAL A 46 -9.14 19.07 1.69
CA VAL A 46 -10.17 18.63 2.64
C VAL A 46 -9.53 17.60 3.56
N ALA A 47 -9.63 17.85 4.87
CA ALA A 47 -8.91 17.14 5.92
C ALA A 47 -9.16 15.61 5.91
N PRO A 48 -8.18 14.77 6.27
CA PRO A 48 -8.35 13.32 6.25
C PRO A 48 -9.14 12.84 7.47
N VAL A 49 -10.22 12.11 7.22
CA VAL A 49 -10.92 11.31 8.24
C VAL A 49 -10.01 10.15 8.66
N GLU A 50 -9.49 10.28 9.88
CA GLU A 50 -8.64 9.32 10.57
C GLU A 50 -9.53 8.34 11.34
N SER A 51 -9.65 7.10 10.86
CA SER A 51 -10.15 5.94 11.64
C SER A 51 -10.18 4.70 10.76
N SER A 52 -9.79 3.54 11.30
CA SER A 52 -9.93 2.19 10.72
C SER A 52 -8.79 1.63 9.85
N LEU A 53 -7.52 1.85 10.21
CA LEU A 53 -6.38 1.11 9.62
C LEU A 53 -5.62 0.21 10.60
N ALA A 54 -5.70 0.46 11.91
CA ALA A 54 -5.04 -0.35 12.92
C ALA A 54 -5.65 -1.76 13.05
N ALA A 55 -6.98 -1.87 12.95
CA ALA A 55 -7.68 -3.15 13.08
C ALA A 55 -7.44 -4.11 11.90
N GLY A 56 -7.27 -3.58 10.68
CA GLY A 56 -7.09 -4.40 9.48
C GLY A 56 -5.70 -5.04 9.37
N ARG A 57 -4.65 -4.40 9.88
CA ARG A 57 -3.28 -4.97 9.87
C ARG A 57 -3.17 -6.19 10.78
N SER A 58 -3.76 -6.12 11.98
CA SER A 58 -3.77 -7.23 12.94
C SER A 58 -4.40 -8.51 12.36
N ALA A 59 -5.48 -8.36 11.60
CA ALA A 59 -6.20 -9.50 11.02
C ALA A 59 -5.40 -10.22 9.92
N ILE A 60 -4.64 -9.47 9.11
CA ILE A 60 -3.82 -10.04 8.03
C ILE A 60 -2.62 -10.79 8.60
N ASP A 61 -1.96 -10.22 9.62
CA ASP A 61 -0.81 -10.85 10.27
C ASP A 61 -1.20 -12.17 10.96
N GLU A 62 -2.38 -12.21 11.60
CA GLU A 62 -2.93 -13.44 12.19
C GLU A 62 -3.23 -14.51 11.12
N GLN A 63 -3.81 -14.12 9.98
CA GLN A 63 -4.10 -15.04 8.87
C GLN A 63 -2.82 -15.60 8.26
N CYS A 64 -1.81 -14.77 8.01
CA CYS A 64 -0.51 -15.18 7.50
C CYS A 64 0.20 -16.13 8.48
N ALA A 65 0.14 -15.84 9.78
CA ALA A 65 0.71 -16.71 10.82
C ALA A 65 -0.03 -18.05 10.93
N ALA A 66 -1.36 -18.06 10.79
CA ALA A 66 -2.15 -19.29 10.80
C ALA A 66 -1.78 -20.21 9.63
N ILE A 67 -1.64 -19.65 8.42
CA ILE A 67 -1.24 -20.42 7.22
C ILE A 67 0.17 -20.98 7.37
N MET A 68 1.14 -20.17 7.85
CA MET A 68 2.51 -20.65 8.08
C MET A 68 2.59 -21.81 9.08
N ARG A 69 1.72 -21.83 10.11
CA ARG A 69 1.66 -22.95 11.07
C ARG A 69 1.05 -24.23 10.50
N VAL A 70 0.24 -24.14 9.44
CA VAL A 70 -0.36 -25.32 8.80
C VAL A 70 0.59 -25.94 7.77
N LEU A 71 1.52 -25.14 7.24
CA LEU A 71 2.49 -25.57 6.23
C LEU A 71 3.79 -26.17 6.81
N MET A 72 4.06 -25.97 8.11
CA MET A 72 5.14 -26.61 8.87
C MET A 72 4.61 -27.78 9.69
#